data_AF-A0A7V4L8H3-F1
#
_entry.id   AF-A0A7V4L8H3-F1
#
_cell.length_a   1.000
_cell.length_b   1.000
_cell.length_c   1.000
_cell.angle_alpha   90.00
_cell.angle_beta   90.00
_cell.angle_gamma   90.00
#
_symmetry.space_group_name_H-M   'P 1'
#
loop_
_entity.id
_entity.type
_entity.pdbx_description
1 polymer ?
#
loop_
_entity_poly.entity_id
_entity_poly.type
_entity_poly.pdbx_seq_one_letter_code
_entity_poly.pdbx_strand_id
1 'polypeptide(L)'
;MLAHQRHGGRNIEERVTNLLGLAGTIGVPSFLFDQVFERFIADETLFRRLCENNPHAAAGVAQRLGEANRRQLWQATEEQLRLLRDRYLVAEAELEGD
;
A
#
# COMPACT_ATOMS: atom_id res chain seq x y z
N MET A 1 -13.21 -1.43 7.87
CA MET A 1 -12.13 -0.51 8.28
C MET A 1 -12.34 0.89 7.72
N LEU A 2 -12.39 1.07 6.39
CA LEU A 2 -12.59 2.39 5.75
C LEU A 2 -13.90 3.14 6.11
N ALA A 3 -14.84 2.49 6.82
CA ALA A 3 -16.04 3.14 7.35
C ALA A 3 -15.77 4.02 8.59
N HIS A 4 -14.63 3.85 9.27
CA HIS A 4 -14.24 4.73 10.38
C HIS A 4 -13.35 5.87 9.86
N GLN A 5 -13.67 7.11 10.26
CA GLN A 5 -12.92 8.29 9.85
C GLN A 5 -11.46 8.19 10.36
N ARG A 6 -10.50 8.28 9.42
CA ARG A 6 -9.03 8.22 9.56
C ARG A 6 -8.38 6.94 10.15
N HIS A 7 -9.00 6.30 11.14
CA HIS A 7 -8.48 5.08 11.76
C HIS A 7 -8.55 3.86 10.83
N GLY A 8 -9.49 3.87 9.86
CA GLY A 8 -9.63 2.82 8.88
C GLY A 8 -8.39 2.60 8.02
N GLY A 9 -7.84 3.68 7.47
CA GLY A 9 -6.62 3.66 6.66
C GLY A 9 -5.39 3.29 7.48
N ARG A 10 -5.24 3.83 8.69
CA ARG A 10 -4.11 3.49 9.57
C ARG A 10 -4.04 2.00 9.89
N ASN A 11 -5.18 1.37 10.20
CA ASN A 11 -5.24 -0.07 10.47
C ASN A 11 -4.88 -0.91 9.24
N ILE A 12 -5.13 -0.41 8.02
CA ILE A 12 -4.72 -1.08 6.78
C ILE A 12 -3.20 -1.00 6.63
N GLU A 13 -2.63 0.20 6.76
CA GLU A 13 -1.19 0.41 6.65
C GLU A 13 -0.41 -0.38 7.71
N GLU A 14 -0.89 -0.45 8.95
CA GLU A 14 -0.31 -1.28 10.01
C GLU A 14 -0.30 -2.76 9.64
N ARG A 15 -1.38 -3.27 9.03
CA ARG A 15 -1.44 -4.67 8.59
C ARG A 15 -0.45 -4.97 7.46
N VAL A 16 -0.25 -4.04 6.54
CA VAL A 16 0.76 -4.17 5.47
C VAL A 16 2.17 -4.14 6.08
N THR A 17 2.41 -3.32 7.09
CA THR A 17 3.67 -3.29 7.86
C THR A 17 3.94 -4.65 8.52
N ASN A 18 2.92 -5.23 9.16
CA ASN A 18 3.04 -6.54 9.80
C ASN A 18 3.32 -7.66 8.80
N LEU A 19 2.68 -7.63 7.62
CA LEU A 19 2.95 -8.57 6.53
C LEU A 19 4.43 -8.50 6.10
N LEU A 20 4.95 -7.29 5.91
CA LEU A 20 6.36 -7.06 5.55
C LEU A 20 7.32 -7.58 6.63
N GLY A 21 6.99 -7.39 7.91
CA GLY A 21 7.77 -7.94 9.03
C GLY A 21 7.78 -9.47 9.06
N LEU A 22 6.62 -10.11 8.88
CA LEU A 22 6.51 -11.58 8.80
C LEU A 22 7.28 -12.14 7.60
N ALA A 23 7.16 -11.49 6.44
CA ALA A 23 7.91 -11.85 5.24
C ALA A 23 9.42 -11.82 5.45
N GLY A 24 9.93 -10.82 6.17
CA GLY A 24 11.35 -10.69 6.46
C GLY A 24 11.90 -11.64 7.54
N THR A 25 11.05 -12.34 8.29
CA THR A 25 11.46 -13.17 9.43
C THR A 25 11.21 -14.65 9.20
N ILE A 26 9.96 -15.02 8.92
CA ILE A 26 9.54 -16.41 8.70
C ILE A 26 9.26 -16.72 7.23
N GLY A 27 9.27 -15.71 6.37
CA GLY A 27 8.90 -15.82 4.98
C GLY A 27 7.38 -15.89 4.79
N VAL A 28 6.90 -15.30 3.70
CA VAL A 28 5.51 -15.44 3.26
C VAL A 28 5.48 -15.58 1.73
N PRO A 29 4.45 -16.19 1.15
CA PRO A 29 4.32 -16.23 -0.30
C PRO A 29 4.20 -14.83 -0.93
N SER A 30 4.94 -14.60 -2.02
CA SER A 30 4.95 -13.32 -2.77
C SER A 30 3.54 -12.84 -3.16
N PHE A 31 2.64 -13.76 -3.52
CA PHE A 31 1.28 -13.43 -3.99
C PHE A 31 0.45 -12.67 -2.95
N LEU A 32 0.81 -12.73 -1.66
CA LEU A 32 0.12 -11.95 -0.63
C LEU A 32 0.33 -10.44 -0.84
N PHE A 33 1.48 -10.03 -1.35
CA PHE A 33 1.72 -8.64 -1.71
C PHE A 33 0.97 -8.25 -2.99
N ASP A 34 0.81 -9.17 -3.95
CA ASP A 34 -0.07 -8.97 -5.11
C ASP A 34 -1.51 -8.69 -4.67
N GLN A 35 -2.04 -9.43 -3.70
CA GLN A 35 -3.38 -9.19 -3.17
C GLN A 35 -3.52 -7.82 -2.50
N VAL A 36 -2.49 -7.35 -1.78
CA VAL A 36 -2.48 -5.99 -1.21
C VAL A 36 -2.45 -4.95 -2.31
N PHE A 37 -1.58 -5.12 -3.31
CA PHE A 37 -1.47 -4.23 -4.46
C PHE A 37 -2.80 -4.13 -5.22
N GLU A 38 -3.38 -5.27 -5.62
CA GLU A 38 -4.64 -5.32 -6.37
C GLU A 38 -5.76 -4.58 -5.62
N ARG A 39 -5.84 -4.80 -4.30
CA ARG A 39 -6.93 -4.28 -3.47
C ARG A 39 -6.81 -2.81 -3.14
N PHE A 40 -5.61 -2.32 -2.86
CA PHE A 40 -5.41 -0.98 -2.27
C PHE A 40 -4.65 0.00 -3.18
N ILE A 41 -4.03 -0.48 -4.26
CA ILE A 41 -3.27 0.34 -5.22
C ILE A 41 -3.91 0.28 -6.62
N ALA A 42 -4.23 -0.91 -7.12
CA ALA A 42 -4.73 -1.08 -8.48
C ALA A 42 -6.22 -0.71 -8.61
N ASP A 43 -7.05 -1.11 -7.66
CA ASP A 43 -8.47 -0.71 -7.61
C ASP A 43 -8.59 0.79 -7.35
N GLU A 44 -8.87 1.55 -8.41
CA GLU A 44 -9.05 3.02 -8.39
C GLU A 44 -10.06 3.46 -7.32
N THR A 45 -11.19 2.75 -7.20
CA THR A 45 -12.26 3.13 -6.28
C THR A 45 -11.79 3.01 -4.84
N LEU A 46 -11.08 1.94 -4.51
CA LEU A 46 -10.57 1.72 -3.17
C LEU A 46 -9.35 2.54 -2.84
N PHE A 47 -8.48 2.76 -3.82
CA PHE A 47 -7.35 3.66 -3.64
C PHE A 47 -7.84 5.06 -3.29
N ARG A 48 -8.81 5.62 -4.03
CA ARG A 48 -9.42 6.93 -3.69
C ARG A 48 -10.02 6.94 -2.30
N ARG A 49 -10.81 5.91 -1.94
CA ARG A 49 -11.38 5.80 -0.58
C ARG A 49 -10.33 5.69 0.52
N LEU A 50 -9.20 5.03 0.26
CA LEU A 50 -8.09 4.94 1.20
C LEU A 50 -7.40 6.31 1.34
N CYS A 51 -7.16 6.98 0.21
CA CYS A 51 -6.55 8.30 0.15
C CYS A 51 -7.40 9.37 0.85
N GLU A 52 -8.70 9.47 0.51
CA GLU A 52 -9.66 10.35 1.17
C GLU A 52 -9.80 10.06 2.68
N ASN A 53 -9.71 8.79 3.07
CA ASN A 53 -9.77 8.43 4.49
C ASN A 53 -8.50 8.85 5.24
N ASN A 54 -7.33 8.60 4.64
CA ASN A 54 -6.03 8.86 5.22
C ASN A 54 -4.93 8.81 4.13
N PRO A 55 -4.51 9.95 3.58
CA PRO A 55 -3.51 9.99 2.51
C PRO A 55 -2.13 9.52 2.98
N HIS A 56 -1.76 9.75 4.26
CA HIS A 56 -0.55 9.18 4.85
C HIS A 56 -0.56 7.63 4.83
N ALA A 57 -1.72 7.02 5.08
CA ALA A 57 -1.84 5.57 5.03
C ALA A 57 -1.74 5.04 3.60
N ALA A 58 -2.34 5.73 2.62
CA ALA A 58 -2.21 5.38 1.21
C ALA A 58 -0.74 5.42 0.75
N ALA A 59 -0.04 6.52 1.04
CA ALA A 59 1.39 6.67 0.78
C ALA A 59 2.21 5.58 1.49
N GLY A 60 1.89 5.30 2.75
CA GLY A 60 2.55 4.27 3.56
C GLY A 60 2.40 2.85 2.99
N VAL A 61 1.20 2.48 2.53
CA VAL A 61 0.97 1.18 1.85
C VAL A 61 1.83 1.09 0.58
N ALA A 62 1.85 2.14 -0.24
CA ALA A 62 2.65 2.15 -1.46
C ALA A 62 4.16 2.00 -1.18
N GLN A 63 4.67 2.71 -0.16
CA GLN A 63 6.07 2.61 0.27
C GLN A 63 6.44 1.20 0.74
N ARG A 64 5.57 0.53 1.52
CA ARG A 64 5.82 -0.82 2.06
C ARG A 64 5.82 -1.89 0.97
N LEU A 65 4.93 -1.77 -0.02
CA LEU A 65 4.98 -2.62 -1.22
C LEU A 65 6.28 -2.39 -2.01
N GLY A 66 6.70 -1.13 -2.18
CA GLY A 66 7.97 -0.81 -2.81
C GLY A 66 9.17 -1.38 -2.05
N GLU A 67 9.13 -1.37 -0.72
CA GLU A 67 10.13 -2.01 0.13
C GLU A 67 10.13 -3.53 -0.02
N ALA A 68 8.97 -4.16 -0.01
CA ALA A 68 8.84 -5.60 -0.21
C ALA A 68 9.51 -6.04 -1.52
N ASN A 69 9.31 -5.28 -2.61
CA ASN A 69 9.98 -5.55 -3.88
C ASN A 69 11.51 -5.35 -3.81
N ARG A 70 11.98 -4.22 -3.24
CA ARG A 70 13.43 -3.97 -3.09
C ARG A 70 14.14 -5.04 -2.26
N ARG A 71 13.44 -5.62 -1.29
CA ARG A 71 13.94 -6.70 -0.42
C ARG A 71 13.72 -8.09 -1.00
N GLN A 72 13.23 -8.20 -2.24
CA GLN A 72 12.94 -9.46 -2.93
C GLN A 72 11.91 -10.34 -2.20
N LEU A 73 11.05 -9.72 -1.39
CA LEU A 73 9.93 -10.38 -0.68
C LEU A 73 8.66 -10.42 -1.54
N TRP A 74 8.57 -9.51 -2.51
CA TRP A 74 7.52 -9.44 -3.52
C TRP A 74 8.16 -9.39 -4.90
N GLN A 75 7.68 -10.22 -5.82
CA GLN A 75 8.13 -10.27 -7.21
C GLN A 75 7.18 -9.45 -8.09
N ALA A 76 7.24 -8.12 -7.97
CA ALA A 76 6.38 -7.24 -8.75
C ALA A 76 6.83 -7.16 -10.22
N THR A 77 5.86 -7.01 -11.12
CA THR A 77 6.11 -6.62 -12.51
C THR A 77 6.46 -5.13 -12.61
N GLU A 78 7.10 -4.75 -13.72
CA GLU A 78 7.42 -3.35 -13.99
C GLU A 78 6.16 -2.47 -14.09
N GLU A 79 5.06 -3.02 -14.61
CA GLU A 79 3.75 -2.39 -14.65
C GLU A 79 3.20 -2.10 -13.26
N GLN A 80 3.28 -3.09 -12.36
CA GLN A 80 2.85 -2.92 -10.97
C GLN A 80 3.71 -1.85 -10.27
N LEU A 81 5.02 -1.87 -10.45
CA LEU A 81 5.92 -0.87 -9.86
C LEU A 81 5.69 0.53 -10.41
N ARG A 82 5.34 0.65 -11.70
CA ARG A 82 4.98 1.93 -12.31
C ARG A 82 3.71 2.50 -11.69
N LEU A 83 2.64 1.71 -11.65
CA LEU A 83 1.38 2.12 -11.04
C LEU A 83 1.57 2.46 -9.55
N LEU A 84 2.37 1.68 -8.83
CA LEU A 84 2.67 1.93 -7.42
C LEU A 84 3.33 3.30 -7.21
N ARG A 85 4.28 3.69 -8.06
CA ARG A 85 4.91 5.02 -8.02
C ARG A 85 3.91 6.12 -8.32
N ASP A 86 3.05 5.93 -9.32
CA ASP A 86 2.03 6.92 -9.68
C ASP A 86 1.04 7.12 -8.52
N ARG A 87 0.58 6.03 -7.89
CA ARG A 87 -0.29 6.08 -6.69
C ARG A 87 0.37 6.75 -5.50
N TYR A 88 1.66 6.50 -5.29
CA TYR A 88 2.41 7.19 -4.24
C TYR A 88 2.42 8.70 -4.45
N LEU A 89 2.70 9.16 -5.68
CA LEU A 89 2.68 10.59 -6.02
C LEU A 89 1.30 11.22 -5.84
N VAL A 90 0.23 10.51 -6.20
CA VAL A 90 -1.15 11.00 -5.93
C VAL A 90 -1.38 11.16 -4.44
N ALA A 91 -1.00 10.17 -3.62
CA ALA A 91 -1.18 10.26 -2.17
C ALA A 91 -0.35 11.39 -1.54
N GLU A 92 0.87 11.64 -2.02
CA GLU A 92 1.71 12.76 -1.57
C GLU A 92 1.11 14.12 -1.99
N ALA A 93 0.57 14.24 -3.20
CA ALA A 93 -0.08 15.47 -3.63
C ALA A 93 -1.28 15.84 -2.75
N GLU A 94 -2.06 14.85 -2.30
CA GLU A 94 -3.14 15.05 -1.33
C GLU A 94 -2.62 15.48 0.05
N LEU A 95 -1.41 15.06 0.45
CA LEU A 95 -0.77 15.50 1.69
C LEU A 95 -0.28 16.94 1.64
N GLU A 96 0.19 17.39 0.48
CA GLU A 96 0.68 18.75 0.28
C GLU A 96 -0.46 19.77 0.07
N GLY A 97 -1.65 19.30 -0.30
CA GLY A 97 -2.85 20.12 -0.53
C GLY A 97 -3.69 20.44 0.72
N ASP A 98 -3.41 19.78 1.84
CA ASP A 98 -4.00 20.01 3.18
C ASP A 98 -3.22 21.07 3.98
#